data_AF-A0A6B1GRJ6-F1
#
_entry.id   AF-A0A6B1GRJ6-F1
#
_cell.length_a   1.000
_cell.length_b   1.000
_cell.length_c   1.000
_cell.angle_alpha   90.00
_cell.angle_beta   90.00
_cell.angle_gamma   90.00
#
_symmetry.space_group_name_H-M   'P 1'
#
loop_
_entity.id
_entity.type
_entity.pdbx_description
1 polymer ?
#
loop_
_entity_poly.entity_id
_entity_poly.type
_entity_poly.pdbx_seq_one_letter_code
_entity_poly.pdbx_strand_id
1 'polypeptide(L)'
;MKLTESQVEQFHHEGYLMLPNLFDEVEIGVLQRASDSVYALQREEVFRESDGKTARTAFAAHQYNEAFRRLGRHPRLIEPVEQVLDGQVYMHQFK
;
A
#
# COMPACT_ATOMS: atom_id res chain seq x y z
N MET A 1 -12.56 4.48 5.47
CA MET A 1 -13.35 3.79 6.51
C MET A 1 -12.93 4.32 7.87
N LYS A 2 -13.84 4.36 8.85
CA LYS A 2 -13.48 4.72 10.23
C LYS A 2 -13.14 3.47 11.05
N LEU A 3 -12.15 3.58 11.92
CA LEU A 3 -11.84 2.58 12.95
C LEU A 3 -12.83 2.70 14.10
N THR A 4 -13.16 1.56 14.71
CA THR A 4 -13.88 1.55 15.99
C THR A 4 -12.99 2.06 17.12
N GLU A 5 -13.58 2.51 18.22
CA GLU A 5 -12.82 2.91 19.42
C GLU A 5 -11.92 1.78 19.90
N SER A 6 -12.42 0.54 19.93
CA SER A 6 -11.63 -0.64 20.29
C SER A 6 -10.43 -0.89 19.36
N GLN A 7 -10.55 -0.61 18.07
CA GLN A 7 -9.43 -0.75 17.11
C GLN A 7 -8.39 0.35 17.31
N VAL A 8 -8.82 1.57 17.66
CA VAL A 8 -7.93 2.68 18.01
C VAL A 8 -7.17 2.36 19.30
N GLU A 9 -7.87 1.88 20.33
CA GLU A 9 -7.26 1.44 21.59
C GLU A 9 -6.27 0.28 21.36
N GLN A 10 -6.64 -0.71 20.54
CA GLN A 10 -5.75 -1.80 20.17
C GLN A 10 -4.46 -1.27 19.51
N PHE A 11 -4.59 -0.35 18.55
CA PHE A 11 -3.42 0.24 17.91
C PHE A 11 -2.52 0.97 18.91
N HIS A 12 -3.10 1.74 19.85
CA HIS A 12 -2.31 2.43 20.87
C HIS A 12 -1.62 1.48 21.85
N HIS A 13 -2.24 0.34 22.15
CA HIS A 13 -1.67 -0.66 23.06
C HIS A 13 -0.63 -1.56 22.38
N GLU A 14 -0.90 -2.04 21.18
CA GLU A 14 -0.10 -3.06 20.48
C GLU A 14 0.88 -2.47 19.46
N GLY A 15 0.64 -1.24 19.00
CA GLY A 15 1.44 -0.57 17.97
C GLY A 15 1.12 -1.02 16.54
N TYR A 16 0.11 -1.88 16.34
CA TYR A 16 -0.34 -2.33 15.02
C TYR A 16 -1.83 -2.68 15.03
N LEU A 17 -2.42 -2.80 13.84
CA LEU A 17 -3.80 -3.25 13.65
C LEU A 17 -3.90 -4.17 12.43
N MET A 18 -4.68 -5.24 12.56
CA MET A 18 -4.99 -6.16 11.46
C MET A 18 -6.42 -5.91 10.97
N LEU A 19 -6.55 -5.49 9.71
CA LEU A 19 -7.83 -5.26 9.05
C LEU A 19 -8.06 -6.33 7.95
N PRO A 20 -8.64 -7.49 8.29
CA PRO A 20 -8.84 -8.57 7.33
C PRO A 20 -9.87 -8.16 6.26
N ASN A 21 -9.68 -8.66 5.04
CA ASN A 21 -10.64 -8.53 3.93
C ASN A 21 -11.01 -7.07 3.60
N LEU A 22 -10.04 -6.16 3.70
CA LEU A 22 -10.25 -4.74 3.38
C LEU A 22 -10.57 -4.50 1.90
N PHE A 23 -10.10 -5.39 1.04
CA PHE A 23 -10.36 -5.44 -0.40
C PHE A 23 -10.87 -6.83 -0.77
N ASP A 24 -11.76 -6.90 -1.75
CA ASP A 24 -12.29 -8.16 -2.25
C ASP A 24 -11.33 -8.84 -3.25
N GLU A 25 -11.63 -10.08 -3.63
CA GLU A 25 -10.78 -10.86 -4.55
C GLU A 25 -10.62 -10.21 -5.94
N VAL A 26 -11.63 -9.47 -6.41
CA VAL A 26 -11.60 -8.80 -7.71
C VAL A 26 -10.64 -7.61 -7.65
N GLU A 27 -10.73 -6.80 -6.60
CA GLU A 27 -9.84 -5.68 -6.31
C GLU A 27 -8.39 -6.16 -6.13
N ILE A 28 -8.18 -7.24 -5.36
CA ILE A 28 -6.87 -7.86 -5.18
C ILE A 28 -6.32 -8.36 -6.52
N GLY A 29 -7.13 -8.99 -7.37
CA GLY A 29 -6.71 -9.45 -8.68
C GLY A 29 -6.22 -8.32 -9.60
N VAL A 30 -6.79 -7.11 -9.48
CA VAL A 30 -6.30 -5.92 -10.19
C VAL A 30 -4.90 -5.54 -9.71
N LEU A 31 -4.68 -5.53 -8.39
CA LEU A 31 -3.38 -5.18 -7.79
C LEU A 31 -2.30 -6.21 -8.10
N GLN A 32 -2.63 -7.50 -8.13
CA GLN A 32 -1.71 -8.57 -8.51
C GLN A 32 -1.21 -8.41 -9.95
N ARG A 33 -2.12 -8.23 -10.92
CA ARG A 33 -1.73 -7.98 -12.32
C ARG A 33 -0.91 -6.70 -12.49
N ALA A 34 -1.24 -5.66 -11.72
CA ALA A 34 -0.47 -4.42 -11.71
C ALA A 34 0.94 -4.64 -11.14
N SER A 35 1.08 -5.46 -10.09
CA SER A 35 2.36 -5.86 -9.51
C SER A 35 3.24 -6.59 -10.52
N ASP A 36 2.70 -7.59 -11.22
CA ASP A 36 3.42 -8.33 -12.27
C ASP A 36 3.93 -7.38 -13.36
N SER A 37 3.06 -6.46 -13.79
CA SER A 37 3.39 -5.45 -14.79
C SER A 37 4.50 -4.52 -14.32
N VAL A 38 4.46 -4.07 -13.05
CA VAL A 38 5.46 -3.17 -12.46
C VAL A 38 6.82 -3.86 -12.36
N TYR A 39 6.87 -5.09 -11.86
CA TYR A 39 8.14 -5.81 -11.68
C TYR A 39 8.81 -6.22 -13.00
N ALA A 40 8.03 -6.32 -14.08
CA ALA A 40 8.55 -6.54 -15.43
C ALA A 40 9.25 -5.30 -16.03
N LEU A 41 9.00 -4.09 -15.50
CA LEU A 41 9.58 -2.86 -16.03
C LEU A 41 11.10 -2.80 -15.81
N GLN A 42 11.84 -2.31 -16.81
CA GLN A 42 13.26 -1.97 -16.68
C GLN A 42 13.37 -0.49 -16.31
N ARG A 43 13.49 -0.23 -15.00
CA ARG A 43 13.54 1.12 -14.44
C ARG A 43 14.43 1.18 -13.21
N GLU A 44 14.93 2.37 -12.89
CA GLU A 44 15.75 2.60 -11.69
C GLU A 44 14.97 2.38 -10.39
N GLU A 45 13.65 2.62 -10.39
CA GLU A 45 12.82 2.40 -9.21
C GLU A 45 12.54 0.90 -8.94
N VAL A 46 12.79 0.03 -9.92
CA VAL A 46 12.64 -1.44 -9.80
C VAL A 46 14.01 -2.04 -9.49
N PHE A 47 14.28 -2.16 -8.20
CA PHE A 47 15.53 -2.73 -7.71
C PHE A 47 15.54 -4.24 -7.94
N ARG A 48 16.61 -4.73 -8.57
CA ARG A 48 16.81 -6.14 -8.85
C ARG A 48 17.81 -6.77 -7.87
N GLU A 49 17.70 -8.08 -7.69
CA GLU A 49 18.69 -8.87 -6.97
C GLU A 49 20.04 -8.87 -7.71
N SER A 50 21.07 -9.46 -7.09
CA SER A 50 22.42 -9.53 -7.64
C SER A 50 22.52 -10.27 -8.98
N ASP A 51 21.51 -11.06 -9.34
CA ASP A 51 21.40 -11.73 -10.64
C ASP A 51 21.02 -10.77 -11.79
N GLY A 52 20.66 -9.51 -11.47
CA GLY A 52 20.24 -8.49 -12.43
C GLY A 52 18.91 -8.78 -13.12
N LYS A 53 18.16 -9.81 -12.70
CA LYS A 53 16.94 -10.30 -13.34
C LYS A 53 15.75 -10.30 -12.39
N THR A 54 15.92 -10.84 -11.19
CA THR A 54 14.84 -11.00 -10.24
C THR A 54 14.53 -9.64 -9.62
N ALA A 55 13.30 -9.14 -9.79
CA ALA A 55 12.91 -7.90 -9.15
C ALA A 55 12.72 -8.13 -7.64
N ARG A 56 13.39 -7.34 -6.82
CA ARG A 56 13.34 -7.41 -5.35
C ARG A 56 12.28 -6.47 -4.78
N THR A 57 12.19 -5.26 -5.34
CA THR A 57 11.25 -4.24 -4.88
C THR A 57 11.06 -3.13 -5.91
N ALA A 58 9.89 -2.50 -5.91
CA ALA A 58 9.55 -1.39 -6.78
C ALA A 58 9.18 -0.16 -5.95
N PHE A 59 10.05 0.85 -5.92
CA PHE A 59 9.76 2.10 -5.23
C PHE A 59 8.79 2.96 -6.03
N ALA A 60 8.03 3.78 -5.31
CA ALA A 60 7.18 4.83 -5.86
C ALA A 60 6.20 4.37 -6.96
N ALA A 61 5.77 3.10 -6.94
CA ALA A 61 4.89 2.55 -7.98
C ALA A 61 3.59 3.34 -8.18
N HIS A 62 3.10 4.00 -7.13
CA HIS A 62 1.97 4.93 -7.20
C HIS A 62 2.17 6.16 -8.13
N GLN A 63 3.39 6.46 -8.57
CA GLN A 63 3.68 7.57 -9.50
C GLN A 63 3.60 7.15 -10.97
N TYR A 64 3.82 5.86 -11.28
CA TYR A 64 3.88 5.36 -12.66
C TYR A 64 2.93 4.19 -12.95
N ASN A 65 2.16 3.72 -11.97
CA ASN A 65 1.14 2.70 -12.14
C ASN A 65 -0.20 3.18 -11.57
N GLU A 66 -1.26 3.14 -12.38
CA GLU A 66 -2.59 3.66 -12.03
C GLU A 66 -3.25 2.90 -10.86
N ALA A 67 -3.09 1.58 -10.80
CA ALA A 67 -3.68 0.78 -9.73
C ALA A 67 -3.05 1.14 -8.38
N PHE A 68 -1.71 1.25 -8.34
CA PHE A 68 -1.00 1.68 -7.14
C PHE A 68 -1.21 3.16 -6.81
N ARG A 69 -1.43 4.02 -7.82
CA ARG A 69 -1.82 5.42 -7.62
C ARG A 69 -3.16 5.53 -6.89
N ARG A 70 -4.13 4.68 -7.24
CA ARG A 70 -5.43 4.59 -6.55
C ARG A 70 -5.29 3.99 -5.17
N LEU A 71 -4.52 2.89 -5.04
CA LEU A 71 -4.28 2.24 -3.75
C LEU A 71 -3.69 3.20 -2.74
N GLY A 72 -2.63 3.94 -3.11
CA GLY A 72 -1.96 4.90 -2.22
C GLY A 72 -2.82 6.11 -1.81
N ARG A 73 -4.01 6.28 -2.40
CA ARG A 73 -4.99 7.32 -2.06
C ARG A 73 -6.33 6.75 -1.59
N HIS A 74 -6.41 5.44 -1.38
CA HIS A 74 -7.68 4.78 -1.19
C HIS A 74 -8.29 5.16 0.18
N PRO A 75 -9.56 5.58 0.26
CA PRO A 75 -10.17 6.05 1.51
C PRO A 75 -10.26 4.95 2.59
N ARG A 76 -10.26 3.66 2.19
CA ARG A 76 -10.14 2.54 3.14
C ARG A 76 -8.76 2.46 3.84
N LEU A 77 -7.73 3.15 3.32
CA LEU A 77 -6.40 3.23 3.91
C LEU A 77 -6.11 4.61 4.51
N ILE A 78 -6.50 5.69 3.82
CA ILE A 78 -6.19 7.07 4.27
C ILE A 78 -6.98 7.42 5.54
N GLU A 79 -8.30 7.26 5.54
CA GLU A 79 -9.13 7.63 6.69
C GLU A 79 -8.70 6.97 8.02
N PRO A 80 -8.40 5.65 8.10
CA PRO A 80 -7.96 5.07 9.37
C PRO A 80 -6.56 5.55 9.80
N VAL A 81 -5.68 5.90 8.86
CA VAL A 81 -4.36 6.47 9.19
C VAL A 81 -4.50 7.91 9.69
N GLU A 82 -5.33 8.73 9.04
CA GLU A 82 -5.63 10.09 9.50
C GLU A 82 -6.29 10.08 10.89
N GLN A 83 -7.15 9.10 11.17
CA GLN A 83 -7.78 8.92 12.49
C GLN A 83 -6.74 8.61 13.58
N VAL A 84 -5.76 7.75 13.29
CA VAL A 84 -4.70 7.37 14.25
C VAL A 84 -3.69 8.50 14.47
N LEU A 85 -3.38 9.27 13.43
CA LEU A 85 -2.40 10.35 13.48
C LEU A 85 -3.01 11.72 13.86
N ASP A 86 -4.33 11.81 13.98
CA ASP A 86 -5.09 13.03 14.26
C ASP A 86 -4.71 14.20 13.31
N GLY A 87 -4.73 13.94 12.00
CA GLY A 87 -4.37 14.96 11.03
C GLY A 87 -4.30 14.47 9.58
N GLN A 88 -4.14 15.42 8.67
CA GLN A 88 -3.95 15.14 7.25
C GLN A 88 -2.61 14.46 7.00
N VAL A 89 -2.59 13.55 6.02
CA VAL A 89 -1.40 12.74 5.69
C VAL A 89 -0.93 12.96 4.26
N TYR A 90 0.33 12.59 4.02
CA TYR A 90 0.91 12.51 2.68
C TYR A 90 1.70 11.21 2.53
N MET A 91 1.94 10.80 1.28
CA MET A 91 2.71 9.59 0.97
C MET A 91 4.21 9.87 1.15
N HIS A 92 4.78 9.43 2.27
CA HIS A 92 6.22 9.53 2.51
C HIS A 92 7.00 8.49 1.70
N GLN A 93 6.54 7.24 1.67
CA GLN A 93 7.18 6.14 0.95
C GLN A 93 6.15 5.12 0.45
N PHE A 94 6.38 4.58 -0.74
CA PHE A 94 5.63 3.48 -1.33
C PHE A 94 6.61 2.42 -1.84
N LYS A 95 6.42 1.17 -1.45
CA LYS A 95 7.29 0.04 -1.76
C LYS A 95 6.49 -1.25 -1.90
#